data_AF-A0A9N8HTH5-F1
#
_entry.id   AF-A0A9N8HTH5-F1
#
_cell.length_a   1.000
_cell.length_b   1.000
_cell.length_c   1.000
_cell.angle_alpha   90.00
_cell.angle_beta   90.00
_cell.angle_gamma   90.00
#
_symmetry.space_group_name_H-M   'P 1'
#
loop_
_entity.id
_entity.type
_entity.pdbx_description
1 polymer ?
#
loop_
_entity_poly.entity_id
_entity_poly.type
_entity_poly.pdbx_seq_one_letter_code
_entity_poly.pdbx_strand_id
1 'polypeptide(L)'
;MSTSVEGKCVCFTGTLQQQTRAQAAAAAKKAGATVAKSITGSVDIVVAGPGAGAKLEQAKKKGCEVWSEDQFLAAIGGEATGAAEAASTPSKKKKAPPAASPSPAKKKAKTTPTKTTPAKTKAATKVEPATPAVPGSKTRKVMSVVAGGNEVYSVVDDYDVKLMLSDQVSMNSNKFYKLQLLQKTEDDNYYVATNWGRLGEPGQSQLKGPHSDLDKAVKEFGKVFRSKTKNAWGADPFVRYPDKYQLIETTVDEDDDDDGTGQALGRLTESQIQKGQAVLKEIRETLDEKKKMTKAKRNDALGALSNEFYSLIPTTSGRQKPPKLDNLDIVTEKEGLLEFWLRMGFEEVSPQNVDGSPIDGLEQLPVPTTLRAAASSISDLGSINSSRTRGESLASKKAGNPVADSMGPELYAAILLYTGNSIYRELNRCLRLEWKSARKYWNYLRLYFAAMECMPRKKETLWRGIAADLYDEYEPGKIITWWTVSSCTSDKSVAQNFMSQLGGKATLLTLHTLKACDISALSFYPHERESLLSPGTKLKVLSRKRNGKVAEIEVEEVVDDDGDKKKPAEE
;
A
#
# COMPACT_ATOMS: atom_id res chain seq x y z
N MET A 1 28.88 -38.26 -22.27
CA MET A 1 27.68 -37.46 -21.99
C MET A 1 28.05 -36.01 -22.26
N SER A 2 27.31 -35.31 -23.12
CA SER A 2 27.63 -33.94 -23.53
C SER A 2 27.59 -33.00 -22.33
N THR A 3 28.74 -32.44 -21.95
CA THR A 3 28.95 -31.55 -20.80
C THR A 3 28.58 -30.08 -21.09
N SER A 4 27.88 -29.80 -22.18
CA SER A 4 27.49 -28.45 -22.59
C SER A 4 25.98 -28.26 -22.60
N VAL A 5 25.55 -27.04 -22.26
CA VAL A 5 24.15 -26.56 -22.36
C VAL A 5 23.88 -25.81 -23.66
N GLU A 6 24.90 -25.58 -24.49
CA GLU A 6 24.79 -24.84 -25.74
C GLU A 6 23.79 -25.49 -26.70
N GLY A 7 22.88 -24.70 -27.26
CA GLY A 7 21.83 -25.15 -28.17
C GLY A 7 20.68 -25.93 -27.53
N LYS A 8 20.73 -26.18 -26.21
CA LYS A 8 19.70 -26.95 -25.49
C LYS A 8 18.67 -26.04 -24.82
N CYS A 9 17.47 -26.56 -24.58
CA CYS A 9 16.44 -25.90 -23.79
C CYS A 9 16.50 -26.36 -22.33
N VAL A 10 16.78 -25.42 -21.42
CA VAL A 10 16.98 -25.65 -19.99
C VAL A 10 15.79 -25.09 -19.18
N CYS A 11 15.27 -25.88 -18.24
CA CYS A 11 14.24 -25.44 -17.29
C CYS A 11 14.75 -25.59 -15.85
N PHE A 12 14.61 -24.53 -15.04
CA PHE A 12 15.00 -24.56 -13.63
C PHE A 12 13.80 -24.87 -12.74
N THR A 13 13.97 -25.80 -11.80
CA THR A 13 12.93 -26.17 -10.83
C THR A 13 13.52 -26.38 -9.43
N GLY A 14 12.70 -26.19 -8.39
CA GLY A 14 13.19 -26.19 -7.00
C GLY A 14 13.91 -24.89 -6.62
N THR A 15 14.39 -24.82 -5.38
CA THR A 15 15.17 -23.70 -4.86
C THR A 15 16.62 -23.89 -5.26
N LEU A 16 17.18 -22.95 -6.03
CA LEU A 16 18.60 -22.92 -6.35
C LEU A 16 19.36 -22.30 -5.17
N GLN A 17 20.45 -22.92 -4.74
CA GLN A 17 21.19 -22.59 -3.52
C GLN A 17 22.41 -21.70 -3.79
N GLN A 18 23.00 -21.77 -4.99
CA GLN A 18 24.23 -21.05 -5.31
C GLN A 18 23.96 -19.79 -6.15
N GLN A 19 22.90 -19.79 -6.95
CA GLN A 19 22.48 -18.63 -7.72
C GLN A 19 20.97 -18.44 -7.70
N THR A 20 20.49 -17.21 -7.89
CA THR A 20 19.07 -16.98 -8.13
C THR A 20 18.65 -17.57 -9.48
N ARG A 21 17.37 -17.94 -9.65
CA ARG A 21 16.86 -18.44 -10.95
C ARG A 21 17.08 -17.45 -12.10
N ALA A 22 17.09 -16.15 -11.81
CA ALA A 22 17.38 -15.11 -12.80
C ALA A 22 18.86 -15.15 -13.23
N GLN A 23 19.78 -15.29 -12.27
CA GLN A 23 21.20 -15.45 -12.55
C GLN A 23 21.49 -16.75 -13.32
N ALA A 24 20.91 -17.88 -12.90
CA ALA A 24 21.06 -19.16 -13.59
C ALA A 24 20.48 -19.12 -15.02
N ALA A 25 19.33 -18.47 -15.21
CA ALA A 25 18.75 -18.28 -16.54
C ALA A 25 19.61 -17.37 -17.44
N ALA A 26 20.21 -16.31 -16.88
CA ALA A 26 21.12 -15.44 -17.59
C ALA A 26 22.41 -16.19 -17.98
N ALA A 27 22.96 -16.99 -17.07
CA ALA A 27 24.16 -17.78 -17.31
C ALA A 27 23.93 -18.89 -18.35
N ALA A 28 22.78 -19.56 -18.32
CA ALA A 28 22.38 -20.52 -19.34
C ALA A 28 22.27 -19.87 -20.73
N LYS A 29 21.64 -18.70 -20.82
CA LYS A 29 21.54 -17.93 -22.08
C LYS A 29 22.91 -17.49 -22.59
N LYS A 30 23.79 -17.04 -21.68
CA LYS A 30 25.16 -16.65 -22.02
C LYS A 30 25.98 -17.84 -22.56
N ALA A 31 25.71 -19.05 -22.06
CA ALA A 31 26.29 -20.30 -22.54
C ALA A 31 25.56 -20.89 -23.78
N GLY A 32 24.70 -20.11 -24.45
CA GLY A 32 24.04 -20.51 -25.69
C GLY A 32 22.80 -21.41 -25.54
N ALA A 33 22.27 -21.55 -24.33
CA ALA A 33 21.05 -22.31 -24.06
C ALA A 33 19.78 -21.44 -24.15
N THR A 34 18.63 -22.05 -24.43
CA THR A 34 17.32 -21.39 -24.29
C THR A 34 16.68 -21.75 -22.94
N VAL A 35 15.94 -20.83 -22.31
CA VAL A 35 15.36 -21.07 -20.97
C VAL A 35 13.85 -21.15 -21.01
N ALA A 36 13.29 -22.29 -20.57
CA ALA A 36 11.85 -22.52 -20.50
C ALA A 36 11.29 -22.28 -19.09
N LYS A 37 10.07 -21.71 -19.02
CA LYS A 37 9.34 -21.46 -17.77
C LYS A 37 8.57 -22.69 -17.25
N SER A 38 8.43 -23.72 -18.09
CA SER A 38 7.67 -24.94 -17.79
C SER A 38 8.26 -26.14 -18.51
N ILE A 39 8.12 -27.33 -17.91
CA ILE A 39 8.62 -28.58 -18.49
C ILE A 39 7.65 -29.03 -19.60
N THR A 40 7.97 -28.64 -20.83
CA THR A 40 7.27 -29.02 -22.08
C THR A 40 8.04 -30.13 -22.80
N GLY A 41 7.53 -30.62 -23.93
CA GLY A 41 8.24 -31.62 -24.75
C GLY A 41 9.47 -31.05 -25.48
N SER A 42 9.68 -29.74 -25.41
CA SER A 42 10.80 -29.02 -26.02
C SER A 42 11.94 -28.73 -25.02
N VAL A 43 11.85 -29.26 -23.79
CA VAL A 43 12.87 -29.05 -22.75
C VAL A 43 13.82 -30.25 -22.74
N ASP A 44 15.11 -29.99 -22.92
CA ASP A 44 16.15 -31.02 -22.99
C ASP A 44 16.74 -31.29 -21.60
N ILE A 45 17.01 -30.23 -20.83
CA ILE A 45 17.64 -30.31 -19.50
C ILE A 45 16.75 -29.65 -18.44
N VAL A 46 16.58 -30.31 -17.31
CA VAL A 46 15.93 -29.77 -16.11
C VAL A 46 16.94 -29.70 -14.98
N VAL A 47 17.29 -28.49 -14.56
CA VAL A 47 18.17 -28.25 -13.41
C VAL A 47 17.29 -28.21 -12.16
N ALA A 48 17.48 -29.18 -11.26
CA ALA A 48 16.60 -29.41 -10.11
C ALA A 48 17.33 -29.14 -8.78
N GLY A 49 16.94 -28.06 -8.10
CA GLY A 49 17.34 -27.78 -6.72
C GLY A 49 16.40 -28.42 -5.68
N PRO A 50 16.75 -28.35 -4.38
CA PRO A 50 15.89 -28.82 -3.29
C PRO A 50 14.45 -28.33 -3.41
N GLY A 51 13.48 -29.22 -3.18
CA GLY A 51 12.05 -28.89 -3.30
C GLY A 51 11.49 -28.92 -4.73
N ALA A 52 12.21 -29.44 -5.73
CA ALA A 52 11.73 -29.58 -7.11
C ALA A 52 10.45 -30.44 -7.26
N GLY A 53 10.18 -31.34 -6.31
CA GLY A 53 8.89 -32.03 -6.12
C GLY A 53 8.24 -32.57 -7.39
N ALA A 54 6.97 -32.22 -7.61
CA ALA A 54 6.14 -32.73 -8.72
C ALA A 54 6.70 -32.43 -10.13
N LYS A 55 7.55 -31.39 -10.27
CA LYS A 55 8.19 -31.04 -11.55
C LYS A 55 9.39 -31.95 -11.88
N LEU A 56 10.10 -32.43 -10.87
CA LEU A 56 11.16 -33.43 -11.06
C LEU A 56 10.60 -34.74 -11.64
N GLU A 57 9.45 -35.17 -11.12
CA GLU A 57 8.74 -36.36 -11.63
C GLU A 57 8.17 -36.13 -13.05
N GLN A 58 7.79 -34.90 -13.38
CA GLN A 58 7.38 -34.52 -14.72
C GLN A 58 8.54 -34.55 -15.73
N ALA A 59 9.74 -34.13 -15.32
CA ALA A 59 10.96 -34.19 -16.13
C ALA A 59 11.33 -35.65 -16.47
N LYS A 60 11.36 -36.53 -15.47
CA LYS A 60 11.63 -37.97 -15.66
C LYS A 60 10.64 -38.64 -16.61
N LYS A 61 9.35 -38.31 -16.51
CA LYS A 61 8.30 -38.86 -17.38
C LYS A 61 8.40 -38.40 -18.84
N LYS A 62 8.96 -37.21 -19.08
CA LYS A 62 9.11 -36.64 -20.43
C LYS A 62 10.48 -36.93 -21.07
N GLY A 63 11.36 -37.63 -20.35
CA GLY A 63 12.69 -38.01 -20.86
C GLY A 63 13.71 -36.87 -20.85
N CYS A 64 13.44 -35.77 -20.13
CA CYS A 64 14.41 -34.68 -19.98
C CYS A 64 15.58 -35.13 -19.09
N GLU A 65 16.81 -34.70 -19.42
CA GLU A 65 17.96 -34.92 -18.55
C GLU A 65 17.81 -34.08 -17.28
N VAL A 66 17.98 -34.70 -16.11
CA VAL A 66 17.91 -33.97 -14.83
C VAL A 66 19.31 -33.71 -14.33
N TRP A 67 19.64 -32.43 -14.12
CA TRP A 67 20.95 -32.00 -13.64
C TRP A 67 20.85 -31.37 -12.25
N SER A 68 21.88 -31.53 -11.43
CA SER A 68 22.07 -30.73 -10.22
C SER A 68 22.54 -29.31 -10.57
N GLU A 69 22.44 -28.38 -9.61
CA GLU A 69 22.97 -27.03 -9.79
C GLU A 69 24.48 -27.05 -10.04
N ASP A 70 25.24 -27.92 -9.37
CA ASP A 70 26.68 -28.08 -9.61
C ASP A 70 27.00 -28.53 -11.04
N GLN A 71 26.22 -29.48 -11.57
CA GLN A 71 26.40 -29.98 -12.94
C GLN A 71 26.09 -28.87 -13.96
N PHE A 72 25.08 -28.05 -13.68
CA PHE A 72 24.76 -26.89 -14.49
C PHE A 72 25.88 -25.84 -14.46
N LEU A 73 26.45 -25.55 -13.29
CA LEU A 73 27.54 -24.59 -13.14
C LEU A 73 28.83 -25.07 -13.81
N ALA A 74 29.14 -26.36 -13.71
CA ALA A 74 30.28 -26.97 -14.40
C ALA A 74 30.14 -26.88 -15.94
N ALA A 75 28.92 -27.02 -16.46
CA ALA A 75 28.64 -26.99 -17.89
C ALA A 75 28.70 -25.58 -18.51
N ILE A 76 28.59 -24.52 -17.71
CA ILE A 76 28.64 -23.13 -18.18
C ILE A 76 29.97 -22.42 -17.90
N GLY A 77 30.86 -23.04 -17.13
CA GLY A 77 32.11 -22.44 -16.63
C GLY A 77 33.40 -23.11 -17.10
N GLY A 78 33.37 -23.86 -18.21
CA GLY A 78 34.37 -24.87 -18.56
C GLY A 78 35.86 -24.53 -18.33
N GLU A 79 36.50 -25.32 -17.47
CA GLU A 79 37.87 -25.81 -17.64
C GLU A 79 37.98 -27.21 -17.01
N ALA A 80 38.71 -28.11 -17.67
CA ALA A 80 38.88 -29.50 -17.28
C ALA A 80 40.02 -29.66 -16.24
N THR A 81 39.81 -30.45 -15.19
CA THR A 81 40.68 -31.59 -14.78
C THR A 81 40.30 -32.13 -13.39
N GLY A 82 40.35 -33.46 -13.25
CA GLY A 82 41.00 -34.13 -12.10
C GLY A 82 40.19 -34.43 -10.84
N ALA A 83 39.53 -35.59 -10.83
CA ALA A 83 39.38 -36.57 -9.74
C ALA A 83 39.38 -36.12 -8.27
N ALA A 84 38.33 -36.48 -7.52
CA ALA A 84 38.35 -37.68 -6.68
C ALA A 84 36.96 -37.97 -6.08
N GLU A 85 36.78 -39.24 -5.80
CA GLU A 85 35.58 -40.02 -5.59
C GLU A 85 35.24 -40.17 -4.10
N ALA A 86 33.95 -40.26 -3.76
CA ALA A 86 33.47 -41.18 -2.71
C ALA A 86 31.93 -41.30 -2.69
N ALA A 87 31.47 -42.37 -3.36
CA ALA A 87 30.47 -43.34 -2.89
C ALA A 87 29.12 -42.84 -2.31
N SER A 88 28.04 -43.10 -3.05
CA SER A 88 27.22 -44.30 -2.80
C SER A 88 26.05 -44.42 -3.78
N THR A 89 26.01 -45.53 -4.51
CA THR A 89 24.94 -45.94 -5.43
C THR A 89 24.31 -47.26 -4.93
N PRO A 90 23.18 -47.74 -5.50
CA PRO A 90 21.99 -48.05 -4.73
C PRO A 90 21.57 -49.53 -4.84
N SER A 91 20.57 -49.95 -4.06
CA SER A 91 19.91 -51.24 -4.27
C SER A 91 18.54 -51.09 -4.93
N LYS A 92 18.44 -51.66 -6.14
CA LYS A 92 17.24 -51.94 -6.93
C LYS A 92 16.28 -52.89 -6.19
N LYS A 93 14.96 -52.78 -6.46
CA LYS A 93 14.18 -53.95 -6.92
C LYS A 93 12.81 -53.58 -7.53
N LYS A 94 12.52 -54.32 -8.60
CA LYS A 94 11.37 -54.31 -9.51
C LYS A 94 10.04 -54.67 -8.83
N LYS A 95 8.91 -54.16 -9.35
CA LYS A 95 7.83 -54.97 -9.97
C LYS A 95 6.75 -54.10 -10.62
N ALA A 96 6.26 -54.55 -11.78
CA ALA A 96 5.01 -54.13 -12.42
C ALA A 96 3.99 -55.31 -12.34
N PRO A 97 2.81 -55.23 -12.98
CA PRO A 97 1.50 -54.76 -12.48
C PRO A 97 0.51 -55.96 -12.31
N PRO A 98 -0.82 -55.79 -12.08
CA PRO A 98 -1.74 -55.58 -13.22
C PRO A 98 -3.09 -54.84 -12.94
N ALA A 99 -3.72 -54.42 -14.05
CA ALA A 99 -5.17 -54.42 -14.41
C ALA A 99 -6.23 -53.74 -13.51
N ALA A 100 -7.40 -53.29 -13.96
CA ALA A 100 -7.98 -52.82 -15.23
C ALA A 100 -9.45 -52.45 -14.88
N SER A 101 -9.85 -51.20 -15.14
CA SER A 101 -11.21 -50.72 -15.54
C SER A 101 -12.46 -51.04 -14.67
N PRO A 102 -13.67 -50.43 -14.89
CA PRO A 102 -14.05 -49.34 -15.80
C PRO A 102 -14.86 -48.19 -15.14
N SER A 103 -15.03 -47.09 -15.90
CA SER A 103 -16.10 -46.06 -15.72
C SER A 103 -17.49 -46.61 -16.07
N PRO A 104 -18.57 -45.86 -15.78
CA PRO A 104 -19.34 -45.37 -16.91
C PRO A 104 -19.86 -43.93 -16.78
N ALA A 105 -19.89 -43.26 -17.94
CA ALA A 105 -20.56 -41.99 -18.22
C ALA A 105 -22.08 -42.16 -18.41
N LYS A 106 -22.86 -41.08 -18.24
CA LYS A 106 -24.14 -40.90 -18.96
C LYS A 106 -24.47 -39.41 -19.22
N LYS A 107 -24.73 -39.12 -20.49
CA LYS A 107 -25.38 -37.92 -21.07
C LYS A 107 -26.92 -38.00 -20.88
N LYS A 108 -27.63 -36.85 -20.81
CA LYS A 108 -28.55 -36.33 -21.87
C LYS A 108 -29.57 -35.29 -21.39
N ALA A 109 -29.71 -34.25 -22.22
CA ALA A 109 -30.94 -33.65 -22.80
C ALA A 109 -31.99 -32.89 -21.94
N LYS A 110 -32.03 -31.56 -22.15
CA LYS A 110 -33.10 -30.72 -22.74
C LYS A 110 -34.56 -31.19 -22.62
N THR A 111 -35.41 -30.37 -22.00
CA THR A 111 -36.81 -30.11 -22.40
C THR A 111 -37.31 -28.77 -21.84
N THR A 112 -38.00 -28.02 -22.70
CA THR A 112 -38.79 -26.80 -22.44
C THR A 112 -40.16 -27.18 -21.85
N PRO A 113 -40.87 -26.25 -21.20
CA PRO A 113 -42.17 -25.88 -21.78
C PRO A 113 -42.50 -24.38 -21.72
N THR A 114 -43.41 -24.02 -22.62
CA THR A 114 -43.95 -22.69 -22.97
C THR A 114 -45.23 -22.36 -22.19
N LYS A 115 -45.65 -21.07 -22.26
CA LYS A 115 -46.91 -20.40 -21.83
C LYS A 115 -46.89 -19.87 -20.38
N THR A 116 -47.35 -18.66 -20.06
CA THR A 116 -48.25 -17.71 -20.73
C THR A 116 -48.10 -16.32 -20.07
N THR A 117 -48.25 -15.24 -20.84
CA THR A 117 -48.42 -13.85 -20.36
C THR A 117 -49.82 -13.67 -19.73
N PRO A 118 -50.02 -12.66 -18.87
CA PRO A 118 -50.84 -11.53 -19.33
C PRO A 118 -50.26 -10.15 -18.99
N ALA A 119 -50.51 -9.24 -19.92
CA ALA A 119 -50.14 -7.83 -19.90
C ALA A 119 -51.02 -6.98 -18.95
N LYS A 120 -50.46 -5.85 -18.50
CA LYS A 120 -51.05 -4.51 -18.21
C LYS A 120 -50.09 -3.77 -17.27
N THR A 121 -49.79 -2.47 -17.30
CA THR A 121 -49.94 -1.33 -18.22
C THR A 121 -49.03 -0.21 -17.68
N LYS A 122 -48.34 0.51 -18.57
CA LYS A 122 -47.79 1.88 -18.51
C LYS A 122 -47.64 2.60 -17.15
N ALA A 123 -46.42 3.12 -16.91
CA ALA A 123 -46.15 4.56 -16.97
C ALA A 123 -44.64 4.78 -17.13
N ALA A 124 -44.25 5.28 -18.31
CA ALA A 124 -42.89 5.66 -18.63
C ALA A 124 -42.73 7.16 -18.40
N THR A 125 -41.81 7.55 -17.52
CA THR A 125 -41.27 8.91 -17.52
C THR A 125 -39.91 8.83 -18.20
N LYS A 126 -39.90 9.29 -19.46
CA LYS A 126 -38.72 9.45 -20.31
C LYS A 126 -37.89 10.59 -19.73
N VAL A 127 -36.74 10.28 -19.13
CA VAL A 127 -35.70 11.29 -18.85
C VAL A 127 -34.70 11.20 -19.99
N GLU A 128 -34.60 12.29 -20.75
CA GLU A 128 -33.58 12.48 -21.78
C GLU A 128 -32.17 12.52 -21.16
N PRO A 129 -31.15 12.03 -21.89
CA PRO A 129 -29.80 11.93 -21.35
C PRO A 129 -29.20 13.32 -21.16
N ALA A 130 -28.77 13.61 -19.94
CA ALA A 130 -27.92 14.75 -19.65
C ALA A 130 -26.61 14.62 -20.44
N THR A 131 -26.28 15.66 -21.20
CA THR A 131 -24.98 15.84 -21.84
C THR A 131 -23.92 16.01 -20.76
N PRO A 132 -22.82 15.25 -20.74
CA PRO A 132 -21.73 15.53 -19.81
C PRO A 132 -21.03 16.81 -20.24
N ALA A 133 -20.91 17.75 -19.30
CA ALA A 133 -20.02 18.89 -19.44
C ALA A 133 -18.58 18.39 -19.50
N VAL A 134 -17.78 18.93 -20.43
CA VAL A 134 -16.33 18.69 -20.53
C VAL A 134 -15.61 19.73 -19.67
N PRO A 135 -14.88 19.35 -18.61
CA PRO A 135 -13.87 20.19 -17.97
C PRO A 135 -12.47 19.80 -18.47
N GLY A 136 -11.55 20.77 -18.50
CA GLY A 136 -10.27 20.69 -19.22
C GLY A 136 -9.40 19.47 -18.89
N SER A 137 -9.03 18.75 -19.95
CA SER A 137 -8.26 17.51 -19.94
C SER A 137 -6.83 17.72 -19.44
N LYS A 138 -6.50 17.06 -18.32
CA LYS A 138 -5.17 16.49 -18.09
C LYS A 138 -5.26 14.99 -18.39
N THR A 139 -4.97 14.57 -19.62
CA THR A 139 -4.88 13.15 -19.98
C THR A 139 -3.78 12.47 -19.18
N ARG A 140 -4.10 11.40 -18.44
CA ARG A 140 -3.10 10.56 -17.77
C ARG A 140 -2.52 9.56 -18.77
N LYS A 141 -1.19 9.44 -18.78
CA LYS A 141 -0.48 8.46 -19.63
C LYS A 141 -0.49 7.11 -18.92
N VAL A 142 -1.04 6.08 -19.54
CA VAL A 142 -1.03 4.72 -18.99
C VAL A 142 -0.34 3.80 -19.98
N MET A 143 0.91 3.44 -19.71
CA MET A 143 1.61 2.41 -20.47
C MET A 143 1.09 1.02 -20.07
N SER A 144 -0.14 0.68 -20.43
CA SER A 144 -0.57 -0.73 -20.39
C SER A 144 -0.17 -1.41 -21.69
N VAL A 145 0.90 -2.21 -21.65
CA VAL A 145 1.15 -3.25 -22.66
C VAL A 145 0.07 -4.32 -22.47
N VAL A 146 -1.02 -4.25 -23.25
CA VAL A 146 -1.93 -5.40 -23.37
C VAL A 146 -1.13 -6.52 -24.02
N ALA A 147 -1.17 -7.71 -23.42
CA ALA A 147 -0.27 -8.83 -23.70
C ALA A 147 -0.07 -9.09 -25.21
N GLY A 148 1.08 -8.64 -25.75
CA GLY A 148 1.50 -8.95 -27.12
C GLY A 148 2.29 -7.89 -27.89
N GLY A 149 2.38 -6.63 -27.46
CA GLY A 149 3.09 -5.60 -28.25
C GLY A 149 3.41 -4.28 -27.54
N ASN A 150 4.27 -3.46 -28.16
CA ASN A 150 4.74 -2.14 -27.68
C ASN A 150 3.68 -1.02 -27.73
N GLU A 151 2.39 -1.35 -27.68
CA GLU A 151 1.31 -0.36 -27.90
C GLU A 151 1.13 0.55 -26.67
N VAL A 152 0.94 1.85 -26.92
CA VAL A 152 0.81 2.87 -25.87
C VAL A 152 -0.61 3.44 -25.85
N TYR A 153 -1.23 3.42 -24.67
CA TYR A 153 -2.57 3.94 -24.42
C TYR A 153 -2.53 5.13 -23.44
N SER A 154 -3.60 5.92 -23.41
CA SER A 154 -3.82 6.98 -22.42
C SER A 154 -5.25 6.90 -21.90
N VAL A 155 -5.46 7.21 -20.61
CA VAL A 155 -6.80 7.24 -20.03
C VAL A 155 -7.48 8.52 -20.46
N VAL A 156 -8.72 8.39 -20.94
CA VAL A 156 -9.57 9.52 -21.29
C VAL A 156 -10.19 10.10 -20.03
N ASP A 157 -9.88 11.37 -19.73
CA ASP A 157 -10.44 12.16 -18.63
C ASP A 157 -10.52 11.40 -17.28
N ASP A 158 -11.72 11.32 -16.71
CA ASP A 158 -12.05 10.68 -15.43
C ASP A 158 -12.59 9.25 -15.59
N TYR A 159 -12.53 8.68 -16.79
CA TYR A 159 -13.01 7.33 -17.10
C TYR A 159 -12.02 6.25 -16.62
N ASP A 160 -11.66 6.29 -15.33
CA ASP A 160 -10.82 5.34 -14.61
C ASP A 160 -11.53 4.91 -13.33
N VAL A 161 -12.16 3.75 -13.40
CA VAL A 161 -13.07 3.28 -12.36
C VAL A 161 -12.53 2.04 -11.69
N LYS A 162 -12.49 2.09 -10.37
CA LYS A 162 -12.09 0.99 -9.51
C LYS A 162 -13.28 0.55 -8.67
N LEU A 163 -13.61 -0.73 -8.77
CA LEU A 163 -14.76 -1.30 -8.07
C LEU A 163 -14.37 -2.49 -7.21
N MET A 164 -15.08 -2.65 -6.09
CA MET A 164 -14.94 -3.77 -5.17
C MET A 164 -16.25 -4.46 -4.91
N LEU A 165 -16.21 -5.78 -4.80
CA LEU A 165 -17.34 -6.59 -4.35
C LEU A 165 -16.85 -7.58 -3.30
N SER A 166 -17.39 -7.43 -2.08
CA SER A 166 -17.33 -8.49 -1.08
C SER A 166 -18.71 -9.05 -0.78
N ASP A 167 -18.85 -10.38 -0.81
CA ASP A 167 -20.10 -11.10 -0.53
C ASP A 167 -19.90 -12.31 0.42
N GLN A 168 -21.00 -12.92 0.87
CA GLN A 168 -20.96 -14.14 1.69
C GLN A 168 -21.24 -15.41 0.86
N VAL A 169 -21.74 -15.24 -0.36
CA VAL A 169 -22.41 -16.28 -1.15
C VAL A 169 -21.39 -17.20 -1.83
N SER A 170 -20.22 -16.69 -2.23
CA SER A 170 -19.24 -17.48 -2.98
C SER A 170 -17.91 -17.67 -2.25
N MET A 171 -17.16 -18.74 -2.56
CA MET A 171 -15.75 -18.88 -2.11
C MET A 171 -14.81 -17.86 -2.79
N ASN A 172 -15.31 -17.11 -3.77
CA ASN A 172 -14.59 -16.07 -4.50
C ASN A 172 -15.14 -14.69 -4.15
N SER A 173 -15.46 -14.43 -2.89
CA SER A 173 -16.26 -13.28 -2.48
C SER A 173 -15.47 -12.03 -2.11
N ASN A 174 -14.32 -11.82 -2.75
CA ASN A 174 -13.50 -10.62 -2.58
C ASN A 174 -12.88 -10.28 -3.94
N LYS A 175 -13.67 -9.59 -4.78
CA LYS A 175 -13.37 -9.36 -6.18
C LYS A 175 -13.15 -7.89 -6.46
N PHE A 176 -12.17 -7.59 -7.30
CA PHE A 176 -12.01 -6.27 -7.87
C PHE A 176 -12.51 -6.23 -9.33
N TYR A 177 -12.83 -5.04 -9.80
CA TYR A 177 -13.11 -4.77 -11.21
C TYR A 177 -12.63 -3.36 -11.54
N LYS A 178 -11.61 -3.25 -12.39
CA LYS A 178 -11.12 -2.01 -12.98
C LYS A 178 -11.71 -1.85 -14.37
N LEU A 179 -12.19 -0.65 -14.67
CA LEU A 179 -12.82 -0.28 -15.94
C LEU A 179 -12.25 1.05 -16.39
N GLN A 180 -11.65 1.09 -17.58
CA GLN A 180 -11.03 2.29 -18.14
C GLN A 180 -11.52 2.56 -19.56
N LEU A 181 -11.65 3.83 -19.92
CA LEU A 181 -11.72 4.27 -21.30
C LEU A 181 -10.33 4.75 -21.73
N LEU A 182 -9.80 4.14 -22.77
CA LEU A 182 -8.44 4.38 -23.26
C LEU A 182 -8.47 4.97 -24.67
N GLN A 183 -7.55 5.88 -24.97
CA GLN A 183 -7.21 6.32 -26.34
C GLN A 183 -5.84 5.74 -26.70
N LYS A 184 -5.77 5.04 -27.84
CA LYS A 184 -4.49 4.54 -28.38
C LYS A 184 -3.74 5.70 -29.05
N THR A 185 -2.46 5.82 -28.72
CA THR A 185 -1.65 7.01 -29.05
C THR A 185 -1.27 7.07 -30.54
N GLU A 186 -1.31 5.94 -31.25
CA GLU A 186 -0.83 5.82 -32.63
C GLU A 186 -1.91 6.06 -33.69
N ASP A 187 -3.18 5.81 -33.36
CA ASP A 187 -4.28 5.76 -34.35
C ASP A 187 -5.57 6.46 -33.90
N ASP A 188 -5.53 7.21 -32.80
CA ASP A 188 -6.66 7.96 -32.20
C ASP A 188 -7.93 7.14 -31.95
N ASN A 189 -7.83 5.80 -31.95
CA ASN A 189 -8.95 4.92 -31.65
C ASN A 189 -9.16 4.78 -30.14
N TYR A 190 -10.42 4.64 -29.74
CA TYR A 190 -10.82 4.46 -28.35
C TYR A 190 -11.11 3.00 -28.03
N TYR A 191 -10.80 2.60 -26.79
CA TYR A 191 -10.97 1.24 -26.31
C TYR A 191 -11.52 1.24 -24.89
N VAL A 192 -12.36 0.27 -24.56
CA VAL A 192 -12.82 0.04 -23.18
C VAL A 192 -12.03 -1.12 -22.60
N ALA A 193 -11.12 -0.82 -21.68
CA ALA A 193 -10.32 -1.81 -20.98
C ALA A 193 -11.01 -2.23 -19.68
N THR A 194 -10.98 -3.53 -19.41
CA THR A 194 -11.53 -4.10 -18.19
C THR A 194 -10.54 -5.10 -17.62
N ASN A 195 -10.34 -5.03 -16.30
CA ASN A 195 -9.49 -5.95 -15.56
C ASN A 195 -10.22 -6.40 -14.30
N TRP A 196 -10.32 -7.70 -14.07
CA TRP A 196 -11.08 -8.22 -12.94
C TRP A 196 -10.50 -9.51 -12.41
N GLY A 197 -10.64 -9.71 -11.11
CA GLY A 197 -10.09 -10.89 -10.46
C GLY A 197 -10.41 -10.92 -8.99
N ARG A 198 -9.75 -11.84 -8.30
CA ARG A 198 -9.69 -11.84 -6.84
C ARG A 198 -8.72 -10.75 -6.41
N LEU A 199 -9.07 -9.97 -5.38
CA LEU A 199 -8.19 -8.93 -4.87
C LEU A 199 -6.85 -9.54 -4.40
N GLY A 200 -5.74 -9.01 -4.91
CA GLY A 200 -4.38 -9.47 -4.59
C GLY A 200 -3.87 -10.66 -5.40
N GLU A 201 -4.62 -11.16 -6.40
CA GLU A 201 -4.15 -12.15 -7.38
C GLU A 201 -4.27 -11.59 -8.81
N PRO A 202 -3.41 -12.04 -9.75
CA PRO A 202 -3.52 -11.68 -11.16
C PRO A 202 -4.93 -11.88 -11.71
N GLY A 203 -5.49 -10.82 -12.29
CA GLY A 203 -6.82 -10.79 -12.89
C GLY A 203 -6.86 -11.29 -14.34
N GLN A 204 -8.08 -11.38 -14.87
CA GLN A 204 -8.33 -11.46 -16.30
C GLN A 204 -8.50 -10.04 -16.85
N SER A 205 -8.03 -9.83 -18.08
CA SER A 205 -8.18 -8.57 -18.79
C SER A 205 -8.93 -8.76 -20.10
N GLN A 206 -9.66 -7.73 -20.51
CA GLN A 206 -10.29 -7.64 -21.82
C GLN A 206 -10.23 -6.20 -22.31
N LEU A 207 -9.86 -6.04 -23.58
CA LEU A 207 -9.91 -4.79 -24.32
C LEU A 207 -11.03 -4.87 -25.36
N LYS A 208 -11.96 -3.93 -25.34
CA LYS A 208 -13.04 -3.82 -26.34
C LYS A 208 -12.81 -2.61 -27.24
N GLY A 209 -12.98 -2.80 -28.54
CA GLY A 209 -12.72 -1.80 -29.58
C GLY A 209 -12.15 -2.46 -30.84
N PRO A 210 -11.55 -1.68 -31.75
CA PRO A 210 -11.46 -0.21 -31.72
C PRO A 210 -12.83 0.47 -31.86
N HIS A 211 -12.95 1.64 -31.26
CA HIS A 211 -14.03 2.59 -31.51
C HIS A 211 -13.44 3.85 -32.13
N SER A 212 -13.80 4.17 -33.37
CA SER A 212 -13.33 5.37 -34.06
C SER A 212 -14.03 6.67 -33.61
N ASP A 213 -14.90 6.58 -32.59
CA ASP A 213 -15.82 7.63 -32.16
C ASP A 213 -15.91 7.56 -30.63
N LEU A 214 -15.60 8.69 -29.97
CA LEU A 214 -15.56 8.79 -28.51
C LEU A 214 -16.93 8.52 -27.89
N ASP A 215 -18.03 9.00 -28.47
CA ASP A 215 -19.37 8.79 -27.95
C ASP A 215 -19.77 7.32 -27.94
N LYS A 216 -19.34 6.56 -28.95
CA LYS A 216 -19.56 5.10 -28.98
C LYS A 216 -18.79 4.40 -27.87
N ALA A 217 -17.56 4.82 -27.62
CA ALA A 217 -16.72 4.26 -26.58
C ALA A 217 -17.24 4.60 -25.17
N VAL A 218 -17.66 5.86 -24.93
CA VAL A 218 -18.33 6.32 -23.70
C VAL A 218 -19.63 5.55 -23.45
N LYS A 219 -20.44 5.30 -24.50
CA LYS A 219 -21.64 4.46 -24.38
C LYS A 219 -21.31 3.02 -24.00
N GLU A 220 -20.26 2.42 -24.56
CA GLU A 220 -19.83 1.07 -24.18
C GLU A 220 -19.31 1.03 -22.74
N PHE A 221 -18.51 2.02 -22.34
CA PHE A 221 -18.05 2.19 -20.96
C PHE A 221 -19.23 2.26 -19.98
N GLY A 222 -20.20 3.15 -20.25
CA GLY A 222 -21.39 3.33 -19.41
C GLY A 222 -22.25 2.08 -19.30
N LYS A 223 -22.36 1.29 -20.38
CA LYS A 223 -23.03 -0.03 -20.35
C LYS A 223 -22.31 -1.01 -19.43
N VAL A 224 -20.98 -1.11 -19.54
CA VAL A 224 -20.19 -2.00 -18.69
C VAL A 224 -20.31 -1.56 -17.23
N PHE A 225 -20.11 -0.27 -16.92
CA PHE A 225 -20.27 0.29 -15.59
C PHE A 225 -21.64 -0.06 -14.99
N ARG A 226 -22.73 0.25 -15.70
CA ARG A 226 -24.10 -0.02 -15.25
C ARG A 226 -24.37 -1.51 -15.04
N SER A 227 -23.77 -2.39 -15.84
CA SER A 227 -23.93 -3.85 -15.67
C SER A 227 -23.35 -4.34 -14.33
N LYS A 228 -22.25 -3.72 -13.88
CA LYS A 228 -21.51 -4.09 -12.66
C LYS A 228 -22.05 -3.42 -11.41
N THR A 229 -22.54 -2.18 -11.53
CA THR A 229 -22.95 -1.35 -10.38
C THR A 229 -24.46 -1.12 -10.29
N LYS A 230 -25.21 -1.31 -11.37
CA LYS A 230 -26.60 -0.83 -11.59
C LYS A 230 -26.76 0.70 -11.66
N ASN A 231 -25.71 1.47 -11.42
CA ASN A 231 -25.72 2.93 -11.51
C ASN A 231 -25.43 3.38 -12.95
N ALA A 232 -25.98 4.53 -13.36
CA ALA A 232 -25.49 5.21 -14.56
C ALA A 232 -24.09 5.79 -14.28
N TRP A 233 -23.25 5.89 -15.30
CA TRP A 233 -21.98 6.61 -15.17
C TRP A 233 -22.25 8.08 -14.81
N GLY A 234 -21.49 8.63 -13.86
CA GLY A 234 -21.68 10.00 -13.35
C GLY A 234 -22.89 10.19 -12.43
N ALA A 235 -23.57 9.13 -12.00
CA ALA A 235 -24.69 9.26 -11.06
C ALA A 235 -24.21 9.66 -9.65
N ASP A 236 -24.79 10.73 -9.11
CA ASP A 236 -24.57 11.21 -7.74
C ASP A 236 -25.95 11.42 -7.04
N PRO A 237 -26.22 10.76 -5.90
CA PRO A 237 -25.33 9.84 -5.18
C PRO A 237 -25.20 8.47 -5.87
N PHE A 238 -24.02 7.86 -5.75
CA PHE A 238 -23.84 6.45 -6.09
C PHE A 238 -24.63 5.58 -5.10
N VAL A 239 -25.49 4.69 -5.61
CA VAL A 239 -26.32 3.81 -4.76
C VAL A 239 -25.73 2.40 -4.73
N ARG A 240 -25.47 1.88 -3.52
CA ARG A 240 -25.05 0.49 -3.32
C ARG A 240 -26.22 -0.46 -3.56
N TYR A 241 -25.98 -1.54 -4.29
CA TYR A 241 -26.95 -2.63 -4.45
C TYR A 241 -26.37 -3.96 -3.97
N PRO A 242 -27.19 -4.84 -3.36
CA PRO A 242 -26.78 -6.21 -3.06
C PRO A 242 -26.25 -6.94 -4.30
N ASP A 243 -25.22 -7.76 -4.11
CA ASP A 243 -24.53 -8.56 -5.14
C ASP A 243 -23.97 -7.75 -6.33
N LYS A 244 -23.80 -6.43 -6.14
CA LYS A 244 -23.23 -5.53 -7.14
C LYS A 244 -22.00 -4.84 -6.59
N TYR A 245 -21.15 -4.46 -7.52
CA TYR A 245 -19.89 -3.81 -7.22
C TYR A 245 -20.11 -2.42 -6.61
N GLN A 246 -19.32 -2.11 -5.60
CA GLN A 246 -19.20 -0.82 -4.93
C GLN A 246 -18.11 0.00 -5.62
N LEU A 247 -18.36 1.29 -5.83
CA LEU A 247 -17.35 2.23 -6.30
C LEU A 247 -16.34 2.51 -5.18
N ILE A 248 -15.05 2.49 -5.52
CA ILE A 248 -13.93 2.85 -4.64
C ILE A 248 -13.32 4.15 -5.15
N GLU A 249 -13.30 5.17 -4.30
CA GLU A 249 -12.61 6.42 -4.58
C GLU A 249 -11.14 6.31 -4.18
N THR A 250 -10.26 6.56 -5.14
CA THR A 250 -8.80 6.56 -4.95
C THR A 250 -8.20 7.90 -5.31
N THR A 251 -7.04 8.22 -4.75
CA THR A 251 -6.25 9.37 -5.20
C THR A 251 -5.77 9.14 -6.63
N VAL A 252 -5.55 10.26 -7.32
CA VAL A 252 -5.04 10.29 -8.69
C VAL A 252 -3.54 10.52 -8.55
N ASP A 253 -2.78 9.46 -8.29
CA ASP A 253 -1.34 9.56 -8.19
C ASP A 253 -0.76 9.39 -9.61
N GLU A 254 0.05 10.34 -10.08
CA GLU A 254 0.60 10.35 -11.45
C GLU A 254 1.64 9.23 -11.67
N ASP A 255 2.13 8.62 -10.58
CA ASP A 255 3.12 7.53 -10.56
C ASP A 255 2.54 6.17 -10.12
N ASP A 256 1.21 6.03 -10.04
CA ASP A 256 0.55 4.73 -9.81
C ASP A 256 0.71 3.87 -11.09
N ASP A 257 1.88 3.23 -11.26
CA ASP A 257 2.12 2.14 -12.21
C ASP A 257 1.28 0.91 -11.79
N ASP A 258 -0.04 1.00 -11.98
CA ASP A 258 -0.91 -0.17 -11.91
C ASP A 258 -0.58 -1.09 -13.08
N ASP A 259 0.31 -2.04 -12.81
CA ASP A 259 0.77 -3.10 -13.72
C ASP A 259 -0.36 -4.03 -14.22
N GLY A 260 -1.61 -3.74 -13.88
CA GLY A 260 -2.79 -4.51 -14.28
C GLY A 260 -2.81 -5.90 -13.62
N THR A 261 -2.02 -6.15 -12.59
CA THR A 261 -1.99 -7.46 -11.90
C THR A 261 -2.97 -7.55 -10.73
N GLY A 262 -3.76 -6.51 -10.45
CA GLY A 262 -4.74 -6.54 -9.36
C GLY A 262 -4.12 -6.52 -7.96
N GLN A 263 -2.83 -6.17 -7.86
CA GLN A 263 -2.07 -6.15 -6.60
C GLN A 263 -2.27 -4.86 -5.78
N ALA A 264 -2.65 -3.74 -6.40
CA ALA A 264 -3.03 -2.51 -5.70
C ALA A 264 -4.17 -1.82 -6.46
N LEU A 265 -5.27 -1.48 -5.78
CA LEU A 265 -6.31 -0.62 -6.35
C LEU A 265 -5.90 0.86 -6.31
N GLY A 266 -4.63 1.18 -6.11
CA GLY A 266 -4.19 2.53 -5.77
C GLY A 266 -4.64 2.96 -4.36
N ARG A 267 -4.25 4.16 -3.98
CA ARG A 267 -4.45 4.70 -2.63
C ARG A 267 -5.87 5.25 -2.43
N LEU A 268 -6.50 4.99 -1.28
CA LEU A 268 -7.86 5.45 -0.99
C LEU A 268 -7.92 6.95 -0.66
N THR A 269 -9.01 7.62 -1.03
CA THR A 269 -9.27 9.01 -0.59
C THR A 269 -9.65 9.08 0.89
N GLU A 270 -9.51 10.27 1.50
CA GLU A 270 -9.97 10.49 2.88
C GLU A 270 -11.49 10.22 3.04
N SER A 271 -12.30 10.69 2.09
CA SER A 271 -13.75 10.40 2.01
C SER A 271 -14.01 8.88 2.03
N GLN A 272 -13.25 8.12 1.25
CA GLN A 272 -13.39 6.66 1.20
C GLN A 272 -13.05 6.00 2.55
N ILE A 273 -12.00 6.47 3.22
CA ILE A 273 -11.61 5.97 4.54
C ILE A 273 -12.68 6.29 5.59
N GLN A 274 -13.23 7.50 5.56
CA GLN A 274 -14.31 7.92 6.47
C GLN A 274 -15.59 7.08 6.28
N LYS A 275 -15.94 6.70 5.05
CA LYS A 275 -17.03 5.74 4.79
C LYS A 275 -16.76 4.39 5.49
N GLY A 276 -15.52 3.90 5.46
CA GLY A 276 -15.12 2.71 6.21
C GLY A 276 -15.25 2.86 7.72
N GLN A 277 -14.82 4.00 8.29
CA GLN A 277 -14.95 4.29 9.72
C GLN A 277 -16.41 4.34 10.17
N ALA A 278 -17.30 4.89 9.36
CA ALA A 278 -18.74 4.91 9.64
C ALA A 278 -19.31 3.49 9.79
N VAL A 279 -18.93 2.56 8.89
CA VAL A 279 -19.35 1.16 8.97
C VAL A 279 -18.78 0.46 10.22
N LEU A 280 -17.51 0.70 10.58
CA LEU A 280 -16.93 0.14 11.81
C LEU A 280 -17.65 0.62 13.07
N LYS A 281 -18.04 1.90 13.10
CA LYS A 281 -18.87 2.44 14.18
C LYS A 281 -20.21 1.71 14.29
N GLU A 282 -20.90 1.47 13.18
CA GLU A 282 -22.16 0.71 13.17
C GLU A 282 -21.99 -0.75 13.62
N ILE A 283 -20.86 -1.38 13.25
CA ILE A 283 -20.52 -2.73 13.72
C ILE A 283 -20.34 -2.73 15.23
N ARG A 284 -19.59 -1.76 15.77
CA ARG A 284 -19.35 -1.62 17.20
C ARG A 284 -20.65 -1.45 17.98
N GLU A 285 -21.55 -0.59 17.50
CA GLU A 285 -22.88 -0.42 18.09
C GLU A 285 -23.75 -1.69 17.98
N THR A 286 -23.54 -2.51 16.96
CA THR A 286 -24.26 -3.78 16.77
C THR A 286 -23.72 -4.89 17.69
N LEU A 287 -22.45 -4.82 18.07
CA LEU A 287 -21.83 -5.68 19.07
C LEU A 287 -22.27 -5.35 20.51
N ASP A 288 -22.67 -4.11 20.79
CA ASP A 288 -23.14 -3.70 22.12
C ASP A 288 -24.38 -4.51 22.54
N GLU A 289 -24.23 -5.27 23.62
CA GLU A 289 -25.26 -6.15 24.19
C GLU A 289 -26.49 -5.39 24.68
N LYS A 290 -26.37 -4.08 24.94
CA LYS A 290 -27.49 -3.21 25.31
C LYS A 290 -28.52 -3.04 24.19
N LYS A 291 -28.14 -3.31 22.94
CA LYS A 291 -29.03 -3.24 21.77
C LYS A 291 -29.95 -4.47 21.79
N LYS A 292 -31.25 -4.26 22.07
CA LYS A 292 -32.29 -5.31 22.14
C LYS A 292 -32.49 -5.99 20.78
N MET A 293 -31.65 -6.97 20.45
CA MET A 293 -31.76 -7.81 19.26
C MET A 293 -31.44 -9.28 19.56
N THR A 294 -32.04 -10.20 18.80
CA THR A 294 -31.76 -11.62 18.95
C THR A 294 -30.37 -11.97 18.39
N LYS A 295 -29.74 -13.03 18.91
CA LYS A 295 -28.41 -13.48 18.48
C LYS A 295 -28.34 -13.76 16.96
N ALA A 296 -29.39 -14.34 16.39
CA ALA A 296 -29.49 -14.59 14.95
C ALA A 296 -29.51 -13.28 14.14
N LYS A 297 -30.38 -12.33 14.50
CA LYS A 297 -30.45 -11.02 13.83
C LYS A 297 -29.13 -10.24 13.94
N ARG A 298 -28.48 -10.29 15.10
CA ARG A 298 -27.15 -9.69 15.30
C ARG A 298 -26.13 -10.31 14.36
N ASN A 299 -26.09 -11.63 14.30
CA ASN A 299 -25.17 -12.34 13.44
C ASN A 299 -25.38 -11.97 11.97
N ASP A 300 -26.62 -11.88 11.50
CA ASP A 300 -26.91 -11.49 10.11
C ASP A 300 -26.51 -10.05 9.83
N ALA A 301 -26.82 -9.11 10.75
CA ALA A 301 -26.43 -7.71 10.64
C ALA A 301 -24.90 -7.52 10.59
N LEU A 302 -24.15 -8.18 11.48
CA LEU A 302 -22.69 -8.15 11.48
C LEU A 302 -22.11 -8.74 10.18
N GLY A 303 -22.76 -9.75 9.61
CA GLY A 303 -22.36 -10.31 8.31
C GLY A 303 -22.54 -9.30 7.18
N ALA A 304 -23.67 -8.61 7.14
CA ALA A 304 -23.95 -7.56 6.15
C ALA A 304 -22.96 -6.39 6.26
N LEU A 305 -22.77 -5.87 7.47
CA LEU A 305 -21.84 -4.77 7.74
C LEU A 305 -20.38 -5.15 7.45
N SER A 306 -19.97 -6.39 7.76
CA SER A 306 -18.63 -6.88 7.39
C SER A 306 -18.41 -6.83 5.88
N ASN A 307 -19.40 -7.27 5.09
CA ASN A 307 -19.28 -7.24 3.62
C ASN A 307 -19.25 -5.81 3.09
N GLU A 308 -20.02 -4.92 3.70
CA GLU A 308 -20.01 -3.51 3.36
C GLU A 308 -18.65 -2.88 3.61
N PHE A 309 -18.07 -3.13 4.79
CA PHE A 309 -16.72 -2.70 5.13
C PHE A 309 -15.71 -3.19 4.09
N TYR A 310 -15.66 -4.49 3.78
CA TYR A 310 -14.71 -5.03 2.80
C TYR A 310 -14.99 -4.62 1.35
N SER A 311 -16.21 -4.16 1.05
CA SER A 311 -16.55 -3.57 -0.23
C SER A 311 -16.13 -2.11 -0.34
N LEU A 312 -15.91 -1.41 0.78
CA LEU A 312 -15.45 -0.02 0.84
C LEU A 312 -13.93 0.08 1.06
N ILE A 313 -13.38 -0.86 1.84
CA ILE A 313 -12.00 -0.91 2.29
C ILE A 313 -11.39 -2.20 1.72
N PRO A 314 -10.72 -2.12 0.55
CA PRO A 314 -10.10 -3.28 -0.07
C PRO A 314 -9.12 -3.93 0.91
N THR A 315 -9.45 -5.15 1.36
CA THR A 315 -8.63 -5.90 2.32
C THR A 315 -8.28 -7.24 1.71
N THR A 316 -7.00 -7.56 1.60
CA THR A 316 -6.56 -8.85 1.06
C THR A 316 -6.73 -9.96 2.12
N SER A 317 -7.33 -11.08 1.72
CA SER A 317 -7.51 -12.28 2.55
C SER A 317 -6.94 -13.54 1.87
N GLY A 318 -6.16 -13.34 0.81
CA GLY A 318 -5.72 -14.41 -0.08
C GLY A 318 -6.90 -15.23 -0.62
N ARG A 319 -6.79 -16.56 -0.53
CA ARG A 319 -7.86 -17.49 -0.95
C ARG A 319 -8.92 -17.74 0.11
N GLN A 320 -8.70 -17.25 1.34
CA GLN A 320 -9.68 -17.35 2.40
C GLN A 320 -10.72 -16.24 2.27
N LYS A 321 -11.91 -16.47 2.83
CA LYS A 321 -12.91 -15.40 2.95
C LYS A 321 -12.40 -14.34 3.94
N PRO A 322 -12.70 -13.05 3.72
CA PRO A 322 -12.46 -12.04 4.74
C PRO A 322 -13.12 -12.45 6.06
N PRO A 323 -12.42 -12.28 7.21
CA PRO A 323 -12.97 -12.66 8.50
C PRO A 323 -14.19 -11.80 8.81
N LYS A 324 -15.15 -12.36 9.52
CA LYS A 324 -16.31 -11.59 9.96
C LYS A 324 -15.88 -10.61 11.06
N LEU A 325 -16.40 -9.39 11.02
CA LEU A 325 -16.21 -8.37 12.04
C LEU A 325 -17.25 -8.55 13.14
N ASP A 326 -17.08 -9.58 13.97
CA ASP A 326 -18.07 -10.03 14.96
C ASP A 326 -17.61 -9.95 16.41
N ASN A 327 -16.46 -9.32 16.67
CA ASN A 327 -15.93 -9.07 18.00
C ASN A 327 -15.16 -7.74 18.03
N LEU A 328 -14.98 -7.22 19.25
CA LEU A 328 -14.42 -5.89 19.46
C LEU A 328 -12.93 -5.81 19.08
N ASP A 329 -12.18 -6.91 19.22
CA ASP A 329 -10.75 -6.95 18.93
C ASP A 329 -10.49 -6.70 17.44
N ILE A 330 -11.19 -7.43 16.56
CA ILE A 330 -11.06 -7.24 15.10
C ILE A 330 -11.55 -5.85 14.69
N VAL A 331 -12.62 -5.34 15.30
CA VAL A 331 -13.12 -3.97 15.01
C VAL A 331 -12.08 -2.93 15.36
N THR A 332 -11.50 -3.02 16.56
CA THR A 332 -10.45 -2.10 17.04
C THR A 332 -9.21 -2.16 16.14
N GLU A 333 -8.82 -3.35 15.69
CA GLU A 333 -7.73 -3.52 14.71
C GLU A 333 -8.01 -2.75 13.40
N LYS A 334 -9.25 -2.83 12.88
CA LYS A 334 -9.63 -2.12 11.64
C LYS A 334 -9.76 -0.61 11.85
N GLU A 335 -10.23 -0.16 13.01
CA GLU A 335 -10.26 1.26 13.37
C GLU A 335 -8.82 1.83 13.38
N GLY A 336 -7.89 1.13 14.04
CA GLY A 336 -6.48 1.50 14.06
C GLY A 336 -5.84 1.53 12.67
N LEU A 337 -6.21 0.61 11.77
CA LEU A 337 -5.75 0.63 10.38
C LEU A 337 -6.23 1.87 9.62
N LEU A 338 -7.52 2.22 9.74
CA LEU A 338 -8.07 3.39 9.05
C LEU A 338 -7.52 4.70 9.64
N GLU A 339 -7.37 4.77 10.96
CA GLU A 339 -6.69 5.89 11.62
C GLU A 339 -5.24 6.01 11.16
N PHE A 340 -4.54 4.89 11.03
CA PHE A 340 -3.19 4.86 10.48
C PHE A 340 -3.16 5.39 9.03
N TRP A 341 -4.08 4.96 8.15
CA TRP A 341 -4.15 5.47 6.78
C TRP A 341 -4.42 6.98 6.71
N LEU A 342 -5.28 7.50 7.59
CA LEU A 342 -5.50 8.95 7.73
C LEU A 342 -4.29 9.67 8.32
N ARG A 343 -3.57 9.03 9.25
CA ARG A 343 -2.37 9.58 9.91
C ARG A 343 -1.21 9.72 8.92
N MET A 344 -1.10 8.78 7.99
CA MET A 344 0.06 8.67 7.13
C MET A 344 0.07 9.61 5.93
N GLY A 345 -1.08 9.96 5.34
CA GLY A 345 -1.14 10.96 4.26
C GLY A 345 0.05 10.90 3.28
N PHE A 346 0.26 9.77 2.61
CA PHE A 346 1.45 9.47 1.80
C PHE A 346 1.53 10.25 0.47
N GLU A 347 2.39 11.29 0.41
CA GLU A 347 3.29 11.64 -0.73
C GLU A 347 2.64 12.13 -2.06
N GLU A 348 3.19 13.01 -2.90
CA GLU A 348 4.50 13.68 -3.03
C GLU A 348 4.49 15.18 -2.65
N VAL A 349 5.65 15.75 -2.31
CA VAL A 349 5.95 17.14 -2.67
C VAL A 349 6.99 17.07 -3.79
N SER A 350 6.51 17.21 -5.03
CA SER A 350 7.37 17.50 -6.17
C SER A 350 8.26 18.71 -5.83
N PRO A 351 9.56 18.68 -6.14
CA PRO A 351 10.47 19.82 -5.98
C PRO A 351 10.07 21.06 -6.78
N GLN A 352 9.02 20.99 -7.61
CA GLN A 352 8.74 22.02 -8.60
C GLN A 352 7.66 23.06 -8.21
N ASN A 353 7.00 23.02 -7.05
CA ASN A 353 6.01 24.07 -6.74
C ASN A 353 5.82 24.35 -5.24
N VAL A 354 6.72 25.13 -4.62
CA VAL A 354 6.44 26.46 -4.01
C VAL A 354 7.80 27.11 -3.69
N ASP A 355 8.05 28.35 -4.10
CA ASP A 355 9.16 29.13 -3.53
C ASP A 355 8.94 29.27 -2.01
N GLY A 356 9.83 28.67 -1.20
CA GLY A 356 9.85 28.74 0.27
C GLY A 356 9.53 27.43 1.00
N SER A 357 9.40 27.48 2.32
CA SER A 357 9.00 26.38 3.21
C SER A 357 7.72 26.68 4.01
N PRO A 358 6.98 25.68 4.51
CA PRO A 358 5.74 25.88 5.28
C PRO A 358 5.93 26.66 6.60
N ILE A 359 7.18 26.81 7.03
CA ILE A 359 7.56 27.49 8.27
C ILE A 359 8.48 28.70 8.04
N ASP A 360 8.70 29.10 6.78
CA ASP A 360 9.53 30.27 6.49
C ASP A 360 8.92 31.53 7.07
N GLY A 361 9.73 32.25 7.85
CA GLY A 361 9.32 33.47 8.55
C GLY A 361 8.63 33.26 9.90
N LEU A 362 8.43 32.01 10.31
CA LEU A 362 7.86 31.68 11.61
C LEU A 362 8.70 32.24 12.76
N GLU A 363 10.02 32.14 12.67
CA GLU A 363 10.98 32.57 13.70
C GLU A 363 10.93 34.07 14.03
N GLN A 364 10.49 34.90 13.07
CA GLN A 364 10.36 36.34 13.23
C GLN A 364 9.10 36.75 13.99
N LEU A 365 8.16 35.81 14.20
CA LEU A 365 6.99 36.06 15.03
C LEU A 365 7.38 36.09 16.52
N PRO A 366 6.72 36.95 17.31
CA PRO A 366 6.89 36.93 18.77
C PRO A 366 6.38 35.59 19.32
N VAL A 367 7.08 35.06 20.33
CA VAL A 367 6.62 33.87 21.05
C VAL A 367 5.38 34.23 21.86
N PRO A 368 4.21 33.59 21.63
CA PRO A 368 3.05 33.82 22.47
C PRO A 368 3.35 33.47 23.93
N THR A 369 2.75 34.20 24.89
CA THR A 369 3.02 33.97 26.32
C THR A 369 2.19 32.84 26.93
N THR A 370 1.12 32.41 26.26
CA THR A 370 0.22 31.36 26.75
C THR A 370 -0.22 30.42 25.64
N LEU A 371 -0.49 29.16 25.99
CA LEU A 371 -1.04 28.16 25.07
C LEU A 371 -2.42 28.59 24.55
N ARG A 372 -3.24 29.26 25.38
CA ARG A 372 -4.55 29.76 24.95
C ARG A 372 -4.40 30.80 23.84
N ALA A 373 -3.48 31.76 23.97
CA ALA A 373 -3.21 32.74 22.92
C ALA A 373 -2.69 32.07 21.64
N ALA A 374 -1.88 31.01 21.80
CA ALA A 374 -1.28 30.30 20.68
C ALA A 374 -2.25 29.35 19.94
N ALA A 375 -3.20 28.73 20.65
CA ALA A 375 -3.95 27.58 20.15
C ALA A 375 -5.49 27.72 20.12
N SER A 376 -6.06 28.83 20.62
CA SER A 376 -7.53 29.00 20.70
C SER A 376 -8.27 28.92 19.36
N SER A 377 -7.60 29.18 18.24
CA SER A 377 -8.17 29.07 16.89
C SER A 377 -8.03 27.67 16.27
N ILE A 378 -7.26 26.77 16.88
CA ILE A 378 -6.88 25.47 16.30
C ILE A 378 -7.21 24.27 17.19
N SER A 379 -7.61 24.50 18.44
CA SER A 379 -7.94 23.45 19.41
C SER A 379 -9.06 23.88 20.34
N ASP A 380 -9.79 22.90 20.88
CA ASP A 380 -10.86 23.16 21.82
C ASP A 380 -10.33 23.57 23.21
N LEU A 381 -11.16 24.29 23.96
CA LEU A 381 -10.76 24.82 25.28
C LEU A 381 -10.49 23.71 26.31
N GLY A 382 -11.12 22.55 26.18
CA GLY A 382 -10.91 21.39 27.04
C GLY A 382 -9.50 20.83 26.88
N SER A 383 -9.09 20.57 25.65
CA SER A 383 -7.72 20.15 25.29
C SER A 383 -6.65 21.14 25.76
N ILE A 384 -6.91 22.44 25.56
CA ILE A 384 -5.98 23.48 26.00
C ILE A 384 -5.84 23.47 27.53
N ASN A 385 -6.95 23.46 28.26
CA ASN A 385 -6.93 23.51 29.73
C ASN A 385 -6.32 22.24 30.34
N SER A 386 -6.61 21.06 29.79
CA SER A 386 -6.03 19.79 30.27
C SER A 386 -4.51 19.76 30.06
N SER A 387 -4.04 20.22 28.89
CA SER A 387 -2.61 20.33 28.60
C SER A 387 -1.89 21.30 29.53
N ARG A 388 -2.51 22.45 29.85
CA ARG A 388 -1.97 23.43 30.81
C ARG A 388 -1.88 22.86 32.23
N THR A 389 -2.96 22.23 32.71
CA THR A 389 -3.00 21.61 34.05
C THR A 389 -1.89 20.57 34.21
N ARG A 390 -1.70 19.70 33.21
CA ARG A 390 -0.61 18.72 33.24
C ARG A 390 0.76 19.40 33.07
N GLY A 391 0.85 20.44 32.26
CA GLY A 391 2.05 21.24 32.09
C GLY A 391 2.56 21.87 33.39
N GLU A 392 1.67 22.38 34.25
CA GLU A 392 2.00 22.87 35.59
C GLU A 392 2.62 21.76 36.47
N SER A 393 2.04 20.55 36.44
CA SER A 393 2.58 19.42 37.17
C SER A 393 3.95 18.97 36.64
N LEU A 394 4.22 19.07 35.34
CA LEU A 394 5.51 18.70 34.77
C LEU A 394 6.58 19.77 35.03
N ALA A 395 6.19 21.05 34.96
CA ALA A 395 7.06 22.18 35.24
C ALA A 395 7.57 22.18 36.68
N SER A 396 6.69 21.93 37.66
CA SER A 396 7.08 21.83 39.07
C SER A 396 8.08 20.70 39.35
N LYS A 397 8.12 19.67 38.49
CA LYS A 397 9.05 18.53 38.59
C LYS A 397 10.28 18.68 37.70
N LYS A 398 10.38 19.76 36.90
CA LYS A 398 11.37 19.91 35.82
C LYS A 398 11.47 18.63 34.95
N ALA A 399 10.33 18.04 34.61
CA ALA A 399 10.26 16.76 33.92
C ALA A 399 10.99 16.80 32.57
N GLY A 400 11.76 15.76 32.26
CA GLY A 400 12.57 15.72 31.03
C GLY A 400 13.88 16.53 31.10
N ASN A 401 14.21 17.09 32.27
CA ASN A 401 15.47 17.80 32.55
C ASN A 401 15.74 18.95 31.56
N PRO A 402 14.86 19.96 31.47
CA PRO A 402 15.06 21.09 30.56
C PRO A 402 16.40 21.79 30.80
N VAL A 403 17.02 22.25 29.72
CA VAL A 403 18.32 22.94 29.74
C VAL A 403 18.18 24.44 30.03
N ALA A 404 16.97 24.98 29.95
CA ALA A 404 16.68 26.39 30.18
C ALA A 404 15.66 26.59 31.31
N ASP A 405 15.93 27.55 32.20
CA ASP A 405 15.01 27.93 33.28
C ASP A 405 13.72 28.59 32.75
N SER A 406 13.71 29.02 31.49
CA SER A 406 12.52 29.50 30.78
C SER A 406 11.48 28.41 30.52
N MET A 407 11.79 27.12 30.77
CA MET A 407 10.84 26.02 30.62
C MET A 407 9.71 26.09 31.65
N GLY A 408 8.68 26.88 31.32
CA GLY A 408 7.50 27.08 32.14
C GLY A 408 6.31 26.17 31.79
N PRO A 409 5.22 26.24 32.58
CA PRO A 409 4.01 25.42 32.38
C PRO A 409 3.42 25.51 30.96
N GLU A 410 3.42 26.71 30.36
CA GLU A 410 2.85 26.94 29.02
C GLU A 410 3.67 26.24 27.91
N LEU A 411 4.99 26.13 28.09
CA LEU A 411 5.86 25.40 27.15
C LEU A 411 5.70 23.89 27.27
N TYR A 412 5.59 23.36 28.49
CA TYR A 412 5.19 21.96 28.71
C TYR A 412 3.82 21.67 28.09
N ALA A 413 2.87 22.58 28.29
CA ALA A 413 1.52 22.46 27.76
C ALA A 413 1.49 22.44 26.21
N ALA A 414 2.37 23.19 25.55
CA ALA A 414 2.50 23.14 24.09
C ALA A 414 2.89 21.74 23.61
N ILE A 415 3.92 21.13 24.22
CA ILE A 415 4.34 19.75 23.89
C ILE A 415 3.17 18.77 24.10
N LEU A 416 2.47 18.90 25.23
CA LEU A 416 1.34 18.03 25.59
C LEU A 416 0.13 18.20 24.68
N LEU A 417 -0.15 19.40 24.18
CA LEU A 417 -1.26 19.62 23.26
C LEU A 417 -1.04 18.89 21.93
N TYR A 418 0.22 18.85 21.48
CA TYR A 418 0.60 18.07 20.32
C TYR A 418 0.54 16.57 20.60
N THR A 419 1.23 16.08 21.62
CA THR A 419 1.32 14.63 21.91
C THR A 419 0.01 14.03 22.43
N GLY A 420 -0.90 14.86 22.96
CA GLY A 420 -2.27 14.48 23.33
C GLY A 420 -3.23 14.32 22.15
N ASN A 421 -2.74 14.41 20.91
CA ASN A 421 -3.49 14.22 19.66
C ASN A 421 -4.62 15.24 19.39
N SER A 422 -4.67 16.36 20.11
CA SER A 422 -5.67 17.41 19.89
C SER A 422 -5.45 18.19 18.59
N ILE A 423 -4.19 18.35 18.17
CA ILE A 423 -3.83 19.10 16.95
C ILE A 423 -2.83 18.37 16.05
N TYR A 424 -2.17 17.32 16.56
CA TYR A 424 -1.13 16.55 15.88
C TYR A 424 -1.48 16.22 14.43
N ARG A 425 -2.65 15.62 14.22
CA ARG A 425 -3.07 15.10 12.93
C ARG A 425 -3.20 16.21 11.89
N GLU A 426 -3.95 17.26 12.22
CA GLU A 426 -4.24 18.34 11.28
C GLU A 426 -3.04 19.26 11.07
N LEU A 427 -2.26 19.53 12.12
CA LEU A 427 -1.00 20.29 11.99
C LEU A 427 -0.04 19.60 11.02
N ASN A 428 0.22 18.31 11.23
CA ASN A 428 1.11 17.55 10.35
C ASN A 428 0.55 17.40 8.93
N ARG A 429 -0.78 17.32 8.77
CA ARG A 429 -1.43 17.36 7.45
C ARG A 429 -1.13 18.69 6.75
N CYS A 430 -1.34 19.83 7.40
CA CYS A 430 -1.09 21.14 6.81
C CYS A 430 0.40 21.37 6.49
N LEU A 431 1.31 20.98 7.38
CA LEU A 431 2.75 21.09 7.15
C LEU A 431 3.23 20.25 5.95
N ARG A 432 2.55 19.13 5.66
CA ARG A 432 2.86 18.29 4.49
C ARG A 432 2.21 18.79 3.20
N LEU A 433 0.91 19.09 3.25
CA LEU A 433 0.06 19.14 2.05
C LEU A 433 -0.53 20.52 1.75
N GLU A 434 -0.64 21.40 2.75
CA GLU A 434 -1.35 22.67 2.61
C GLU A 434 -0.60 23.80 3.32
N TRP A 435 0.57 24.18 2.79
CA TRP A 435 1.47 25.12 3.46
C TRP A 435 0.81 26.47 3.76
N LYS A 436 -0.11 26.92 2.90
CA LYS A 436 -0.94 28.12 3.16
C LYS A 436 -1.83 27.92 4.39
N SER A 437 -2.49 26.76 4.53
CA SER A 437 -3.29 26.41 5.70
C SER A 437 -2.45 26.24 6.96
N ALA A 438 -1.17 25.87 6.84
CA ALA A 438 -0.26 25.74 7.98
C ALA A 438 -0.09 27.06 8.75
N ARG A 439 -0.29 28.22 8.09
CA ARG A 439 -0.23 29.55 8.71
C ARG A 439 -1.16 29.71 9.92
N LYS A 440 -2.31 29.02 9.95
CA LYS A 440 -3.22 29.07 11.12
C LYS A 440 -2.60 28.49 12.39
N TYR A 441 -1.55 27.67 12.26
CA TYR A 441 -0.81 27.06 13.36
C TYR A 441 0.45 27.83 13.77
N TRP A 442 0.80 28.92 13.10
CA TRP A 442 2.08 29.58 13.30
C TRP A 442 2.29 30.10 14.73
N ASN A 443 1.27 30.69 15.36
CA ASN A 443 1.37 31.10 16.77
C ASN A 443 1.66 29.89 17.68
N TYR A 444 0.98 28.78 17.45
CA TYR A 444 1.22 27.53 18.15
C TYR A 444 2.63 26.98 17.90
N LEU A 445 3.06 26.89 16.63
CA LEU A 445 4.39 26.39 16.27
C LEU A 445 5.50 27.25 16.88
N ARG A 446 5.30 28.57 16.98
CA ARG A 446 6.27 29.46 17.62
C ARG A 446 6.44 29.17 19.11
N LEU A 447 5.33 28.93 19.82
CA LEU A 447 5.35 28.50 21.22
C LEU A 447 5.97 27.09 21.37
N TYR A 448 5.62 26.18 20.47
CA TYR A 448 6.16 24.82 20.45
C TYR A 448 7.68 24.81 20.22
N PHE A 449 8.21 25.62 19.31
CA PHE A 449 9.66 25.74 19.10
C PHE A 449 10.39 26.32 20.30
N ALA A 450 9.82 27.33 20.97
CA ALA A 450 10.37 27.83 22.22
C ALA A 450 10.42 26.73 23.29
N ALA A 451 9.42 25.83 23.33
CA ALA A 451 9.44 24.67 24.23
C ALA A 451 10.54 23.67 23.87
N MET A 452 10.70 23.35 22.59
CA MET A 452 11.74 22.42 22.10
C MET A 452 13.16 22.96 22.29
N GLU A 453 13.37 24.27 22.19
CA GLU A 453 14.66 24.92 22.50
C GLU A 453 15.05 24.77 23.98
N CYS A 454 14.07 24.68 24.87
CA CYS A 454 14.32 24.49 26.30
C CYS A 454 14.62 23.03 26.68
N MET A 455 14.39 22.07 25.77
CA MET A 455 14.58 20.65 26.03
C MET A 455 15.98 20.17 25.60
N PRO A 456 16.56 19.16 26.28
CA PRO A 456 17.84 18.59 25.87
C PRO A 456 17.78 18.00 24.47
N ARG A 457 18.79 18.33 23.66
CA ARG A 457 19.01 17.71 22.35
C ARG A 457 20.06 16.62 22.46
N LYS A 458 19.79 15.46 21.89
CA LYS A 458 20.68 14.30 21.94
C LYS A 458 21.06 13.86 20.53
N LYS A 459 22.35 13.51 20.38
CA LYS A 459 22.81 12.70 19.26
C LYS A 459 22.55 11.24 19.59
N GLU A 460 21.63 10.62 18.88
CA GLU A 460 21.25 9.23 19.12
C GLU A 460 20.67 8.56 17.87
N THR A 461 20.67 7.24 17.89
CA THR A 461 19.98 6.44 16.87
C THR A 461 18.56 6.18 17.33
N LEU A 462 17.60 6.54 16.49
CA LEU A 462 16.18 6.29 16.70
C LEU A 462 15.64 5.34 15.63
N TRP A 463 14.48 4.76 15.90
CA TRP A 463 13.73 3.94 14.98
C TRP A 463 12.34 4.51 14.75
N ARG A 464 11.85 4.32 13.53
CA ARG A 464 10.46 4.61 13.19
C ARG A 464 9.89 3.49 12.35
N GLY A 465 8.78 2.93 12.84
CA GLY A 465 7.96 1.98 12.11
C GLY A 465 6.94 2.70 11.25
N ILE A 466 6.89 2.37 9.96
CA ILE A 466 5.96 2.94 9.00
C ILE A 466 5.30 1.78 8.26
N ALA A 467 3.97 1.64 8.28
CA ALA A 467 3.30 0.65 7.42
C ALA A 467 2.98 1.17 6.02
N ALA A 468 4.04 1.51 5.32
CA ALA A 468 4.08 1.58 3.87
C ALA A 468 5.46 1.11 3.41
N ASP A 469 5.54 0.64 2.17
CA ASP A 469 6.79 0.30 1.51
C ASP A 469 7.38 1.57 0.90
N LEU A 470 8.29 2.23 1.62
CA LEU A 470 8.96 3.46 1.18
C LEU A 470 10.31 3.19 0.49
N TYR A 471 10.48 1.96 -0.03
CA TYR A 471 11.77 1.50 -0.53
C TYR A 471 12.26 2.37 -1.67
N ASP A 472 11.41 2.72 -2.63
CA ASP A 472 11.82 3.38 -3.87
C ASP A 472 12.01 4.89 -3.69
N GLU A 473 11.24 5.49 -2.78
CA GLU A 473 11.25 6.90 -2.37
C GLU A 473 12.54 7.26 -1.63
N TYR A 474 13.04 6.36 -0.78
CA TYR A 474 14.28 6.54 -0.02
C TYR A 474 15.49 5.97 -0.77
N GLU A 475 15.82 6.58 -1.90
CA GLU A 475 17.00 6.21 -2.68
C GLU A 475 18.30 6.69 -2.00
N PRO A 476 19.33 5.82 -1.85
CA PRO A 476 20.60 6.22 -1.23
C PRO A 476 21.20 7.46 -1.88
N GLY A 477 21.64 8.41 -1.04
CA GLY A 477 22.18 9.70 -1.46
C GLY A 477 21.14 10.82 -1.55
N LYS A 478 19.82 10.52 -1.66
CA LYS A 478 18.79 11.57 -1.62
C LYS A 478 18.73 12.25 -0.25
N ILE A 479 18.42 13.54 -0.25
CA ILE A 479 18.08 14.30 0.96
C ILE A 479 16.57 14.48 0.98
N ILE A 480 15.94 14.01 2.05
CA ILE A 480 14.50 14.07 2.27
C ILE A 480 14.25 15.05 3.42
N THR A 481 13.27 15.93 3.26
CA THR A 481 12.89 16.87 4.33
C THR A 481 11.63 16.42 5.03
N TRP A 482 11.71 16.22 6.33
CA TRP A 482 10.56 15.92 7.18
C TRP A 482 9.92 17.22 7.67
N TRP A 483 8.96 17.75 6.91
CA TRP A 483 8.25 18.99 7.26
C TRP A 483 7.37 18.91 8.51
N THR A 484 7.12 17.72 9.05
CA THR A 484 6.28 17.52 10.23
C THR A 484 7.07 17.44 11.52
N VAL A 485 6.42 17.67 12.65
CA VAL A 485 6.96 17.22 13.93
C VAL A 485 6.94 15.69 13.94
N SER A 486 8.11 15.07 13.90
CA SER A 486 8.23 13.64 13.64
C SER A 486 8.52 12.86 14.92
N SER A 487 7.63 11.93 15.27
CA SER A 487 7.80 11.06 16.44
C SER A 487 8.53 9.77 16.04
N CYS A 488 9.50 9.41 16.87
CA CYS A 488 10.39 8.26 16.74
C CYS A 488 10.64 7.65 18.13
N THR A 489 11.21 6.45 18.19
CA THR A 489 11.51 5.77 19.45
C THR A 489 12.98 5.37 19.53
N SER A 490 13.57 5.43 20.72
CA SER A 490 14.91 4.86 20.98
C SER A 490 14.87 3.34 21.21
N ASP A 491 13.70 2.72 21.11
CA ASP A 491 13.52 1.27 21.20
C ASP A 491 13.07 0.68 19.86
N LYS A 492 13.99 -0.03 19.20
CA LYS A 492 13.70 -0.70 17.92
C LYS A 492 12.51 -1.66 18.00
N SER A 493 12.30 -2.32 19.13
CA SER A 493 11.20 -3.26 19.30
C SER A 493 9.85 -2.55 19.31
N VAL A 494 9.77 -1.34 19.85
CA VAL A 494 8.56 -0.50 19.81
C VAL A 494 8.22 -0.15 18.35
N ALA A 495 9.21 0.28 17.56
CA ALA A 495 9.02 0.53 16.13
C ALA A 495 8.62 -0.74 15.35
N GLN A 496 9.22 -1.89 15.67
CA GLN A 496 8.89 -3.18 15.05
C GLN A 496 7.49 -3.69 15.40
N ASN A 497 7.09 -3.57 16.66
CA ASN A 497 5.75 -3.91 17.11
C ASN A 497 4.70 -3.03 16.45
N PHE A 498 5.00 -1.74 16.28
CA PHE A 498 4.14 -0.83 15.54
C PHE A 498 3.93 -1.31 14.10
N MET A 499 4.98 -1.75 13.40
CA MET A 499 4.86 -2.28 12.02
C MET A 499 4.18 -3.64 11.93
N SER A 500 4.43 -4.55 12.89
CA SER A 500 3.94 -5.93 12.82
C SER A 500 2.42 -6.02 12.95
N GLN A 501 1.80 -5.04 13.61
CA GLN A 501 0.35 -4.89 13.73
C GLN A 501 -0.35 -4.51 12.42
N LEU A 502 0.40 -4.07 11.39
CA LEU A 502 -0.17 -3.40 10.22
C LEU A 502 -0.28 -4.30 8.96
N GLY A 503 0.11 -5.57 9.04
CA GLY A 503 -0.26 -6.64 8.10
C GLY A 503 0.21 -6.54 6.63
N GLY A 504 0.90 -5.46 6.25
CA GLY A 504 1.31 -5.13 4.88
C GLY A 504 2.82 -5.12 4.64
N LYS A 505 3.25 -4.57 3.49
CA LYS A 505 4.63 -4.13 3.34
C LYS A 505 4.86 -2.89 4.20
N ALA A 506 6.02 -2.78 4.80
CA ALA A 506 6.31 -1.75 5.80
C ALA A 506 7.75 -1.25 5.64
N THR A 507 8.05 -0.11 6.24
CA THR A 507 9.36 0.49 6.31
C THR A 507 9.79 0.61 7.76
N LEU A 508 10.95 0.02 8.07
CA LEU A 508 11.68 0.31 9.29
C LEU A 508 12.77 1.34 8.97
N LEU A 509 12.60 2.55 9.47
CA LEU A 509 13.65 3.55 9.43
C LEU A 509 14.56 3.41 10.65
N THR A 510 15.86 3.40 10.40
CA THR A 510 16.92 3.67 11.38
C THR A 510 17.43 5.07 11.11
N LEU A 511 17.33 5.95 12.10
CA LEU A 511 17.63 7.37 11.98
C LEU A 511 18.80 7.73 12.89
N HIS A 512 19.90 8.21 12.32
CA HIS A 512 21.00 8.80 13.08
C HIS A 512 20.72 10.30 13.23
N THR A 513 20.27 10.68 14.41
CA THR A 513 19.84 12.04 14.71
C THR A 513 20.92 12.78 15.47
N LEU A 514 20.99 14.10 15.27
CA LEU A 514 21.90 15.00 15.97
C LEU A 514 21.15 15.84 17.00
N LYS A 515 19.86 16.12 16.74
CA LYS A 515 19.05 17.08 17.49
C LYS A 515 17.75 16.48 18.03
N ALA A 516 17.69 15.16 18.28
CA ALA A 516 16.49 14.53 18.83
C ALA A 516 16.14 15.07 20.22
N CYS A 517 14.85 15.25 20.46
CA CYS A 517 14.31 15.70 21.73
C CYS A 517 13.56 14.55 22.40
N ASP A 518 14.15 13.95 23.43
CA ASP A 518 13.52 12.90 24.22
C ASP A 518 12.39 13.48 25.08
N ILE A 519 11.17 13.01 24.82
CA ILE A 519 9.96 13.43 25.52
C ILE A 519 9.34 12.31 26.34
N SER A 520 10.06 11.21 26.59
CA SER A 520 9.54 10.03 27.31
C SER A 520 8.99 10.41 28.69
N ALA A 521 9.63 11.37 29.37
CA ALA A 521 9.20 11.88 30.67
C ALA A 521 7.94 12.77 30.62
N LEU A 522 7.56 13.26 29.44
CA LEU A 522 6.36 14.08 29.21
C LEU A 522 5.20 13.25 28.66
N SER A 523 5.52 12.25 27.83
CA SER A 523 4.58 11.45 27.06
C SER A 523 3.54 10.75 27.93
N PHE A 524 2.36 10.50 27.35
CA PHE A 524 1.34 9.65 27.97
C PHE A 524 1.77 8.18 28.00
N TYR A 525 2.75 7.80 27.19
CA TYR A 525 3.28 6.44 27.09
C TYR A 525 4.82 6.44 27.27
N PRO A 526 5.34 6.66 28.50
CA PRO A 526 6.78 6.74 28.74
C PRO A 526 7.57 5.51 28.30
N HIS A 527 6.92 4.34 28.28
CA HIS A 527 7.52 3.08 27.84
C HIS A 527 7.80 3.01 26.33
N GLU A 528 7.15 3.84 25.52
CA GLU A 528 7.40 3.92 24.08
C GLU A 528 8.72 4.65 23.77
N ARG A 529 9.36 5.25 24.79
CA ARG A 529 10.64 5.97 24.69
C ARG A 529 10.67 6.95 23.53
N GLU A 530 9.62 7.77 23.49
CA GLU A 530 9.34 8.69 22.39
C GLU A 530 10.34 9.86 22.37
N SER A 531 10.90 10.11 21.20
CA SER A 531 11.69 11.29 20.87
C SER A 531 11.08 12.01 19.66
N LEU A 532 11.05 13.34 19.72
CA LEU A 532 10.55 14.20 18.64
C LEU A 532 11.71 14.80 17.83
N LEU A 533 11.48 14.87 16.52
CA LEU A 533 12.26 15.65 15.56
C LEU A 533 11.44 16.85 15.12
N SER A 534 12.14 17.96 14.85
CA SER A 534 11.49 19.22 14.49
C SER A 534 10.99 19.20 13.03
N PRO A 535 9.96 20.00 12.70
CA PRO A 535 9.60 20.32 11.33
C PRO A 535 10.80 20.84 10.55
N GLY A 536 10.95 20.37 9.31
CA GLY A 536 12.05 20.74 8.44
C GLY A 536 13.34 19.94 8.65
N THR A 537 13.34 18.90 9.51
CA THR A 537 14.52 18.04 9.66
C THR A 537 14.90 17.40 8.31
N LYS A 538 16.12 17.68 7.84
CA LYS A 538 16.68 17.11 6.61
C LYS A 538 17.41 15.81 6.92
N LEU A 539 17.12 14.78 6.15
CA LEU A 539 17.62 13.42 6.33
C LEU A 539 18.26 12.95 5.03
N LYS A 540 19.56 12.62 5.06
CA LYS A 540 20.23 11.97 3.95
C LYS A 540 20.02 10.47 4.04
N VAL A 541 19.58 9.86 2.96
CA VAL A 541 19.46 8.41 2.87
C VAL A 541 20.84 7.79 2.73
N LEU A 542 21.23 6.97 3.70
CA LEU A 542 22.51 6.25 3.70
C LEU A 542 22.40 4.94 2.95
N SER A 543 21.39 4.14 3.27
CA SER A 543 21.19 2.82 2.70
C SER A 543 19.72 2.40 2.68
N ARG A 544 19.38 1.50 1.76
CA ARG A 544 18.09 0.80 1.76
C ARG A 544 18.31 -0.67 1.44
N LYS A 545 17.62 -1.56 2.13
CA LYS A 545 17.60 -2.99 1.83
C LYS A 545 16.21 -3.56 2.06
N ARG A 546 15.90 -4.65 1.37
CA ARG A 546 14.60 -5.31 1.48
C ARG A 546 14.75 -6.60 2.28
N ASN A 547 13.96 -6.72 3.33
CA ASN A 547 13.87 -7.90 4.20
C ASN A 547 12.44 -8.45 4.16
N GLY A 548 12.18 -9.31 3.18
CA GLY A 548 10.82 -9.82 2.93
C GLY A 548 9.85 -8.70 2.57
N LYS A 549 8.84 -8.48 3.42
CA LYS A 549 7.85 -7.41 3.28
C LYS A 549 8.32 -6.07 3.87
N VAL A 550 9.47 -6.02 4.52
CA VAL A 550 9.96 -4.81 5.20
C VAL A 550 11.08 -4.17 4.38
N ALA A 551 10.95 -2.90 4.05
CA ALA A 551 12.04 -2.05 3.64
C ALA A 551 12.79 -1.57 4.89
N GLU A 552 14.06 -1.93 5.03
CA GLU A 552 14.93 -1.39 6.07
C GLU A 552 15.73 -0.25 5.44
N ILE A 553 15.50 0.96 5.95
CA ILE A 553 16.09 2.19 5.42
C ILE A 553 16.88 2.86 6.54
N GLU A 554 18.09 3.30 6.21
CA GLU A 554 18.98 4.00 7.12
C GLU A 554 19.17 5.42 6.63
N VAL A 555 18.96 6.38 7.52
CA VAL A 555 19.07 7.82 7.24
C VAL A 555 19.87 8.53 8.31
N GLU A 556 20.50 9.63 7.94
CA GLU A 556 21.26 10.49 8.86
C GLU A 556 20.77 11.94 8.76
N GLU A 557 20.60 12.60 9.90
CA GLU A 557 20.27 14.01 9.96
C GLU A 557 21.40 14.87 9.40
N VAL A 558 21.06 15.73 8.44
CA VAL A 558 21.99 16.67 7.83
C VAL A 558 21.96 17.97 8.64
N VAL A 559 23.14 18.52 8.94
CA VAL A 559 23.26 19.88 9.46
C VAL A 559 23.35 20.82 8.28
N ASP A 560 22.47 21.82 8.22
CA ASP A 560 22.63 22.92 7.29
C ASP A 560 23.90 23.70 7.68
N ASP A 561 24.91 23.68 6.82
CA ASP A 561 26.14 24.49 6.94
C ASP A 561 25.84 25.93 6.51
N ASP A 562 24.89 26.58 7.18
CA ASP A 562 24.62 28.01 7.04
C ASP A 562 25.01 28.70 8.34
N GLY A 563 26.31 28.97 8.52
CA GLY A 563 26.73 29.76 9.68
C GLY A 563 28.21 30.02 9.96
N ASP A 564 29.20 29.38 9.30
CA ASP A 564 30.62 29.65 9.62
C ASP A 564 31.49 30.03 8.41
N LYS A 565 30.95 30.92 7.57
CA LYS A 565 31.76 31.79 6.69
C LYS A 565 31.78 33.22 7.23
N LYS A 566 32.18 33.41 8.48
CA LYS A 566 32.90 34.64 8.84
C LYS A 566 34.35 34.46 8.37
N LYS A 567 34.63 34.89 7.14
CA LYS A 567 36.01 35.29 6.80
C LYS A 567 36.43 36.33 7.85
N PRO A 568 37.58 36.17 8.53
CA PRO A 568 38.14 37.29 9.27
C PRO A 568 38.43 38.38 8.23
N ALA A 569 37.93 39.58 8.49
CA ALA A 569 38.43 40.76 7.79
C ALA A 569 39.92 40.85 8.14
N GLU A 570 40.78 40.71 7.14
CA GLU A 570 42.18 41.10 7.26
C GLU A 570 42.23 42.61 7.53
N GLU A 571 42.99 42.98 8.57
CA GLU A 571 43.38 44.34 8.92
C GLU A 571 44.21 45.03 7.84
#